data_AF-A0A7S2XRS6-F1
#
_entry.id   AF-A0A7S2XRS6-F1
#
_cell.length_a   1.000
_cell.length_b   1.000
_cell.length_c   1.000
_cell.angle_alpha   90.00
_cell.angle_beta   90.00
_cell.angle_gamma   90.00
#
_symmetry.space_group_name_H-M   'P 1'
#
loop_
_entity.id
_entity.type
_entity.pdbx_description
1 polymer ?
#
loop_
_entity_poly.entity_id
_entity_poly.type
_entity_poly.pdbx_seq_one_letter_code
_entity_poly.pdbx_strand_id
1 'polypeptide(L)'
;VAQFENISKLEAAIRVAGLAKTRAERIQRMLQTLMEEQQGDKDAPSLEYLHKLSNEEIKTELSRFKGLGPKTISCVLLFGLARENEFPVDTHVWRITQKMGWLPNAAA
;
A
#
# COMPACT_ATOMS: atom_id res chain seq x y z
N VAL A 1 -12.96 -21.83 2.01
CA VAL A 1 -12.53 -20.48 1.59
C VAL A 1 -13.09 -19.51 2.60
N ALA A 2 -12.23 -18.83 3.37
CA ALA A 2 -12.69 -17.96 4.46
C ALA A 2 -13.58 -16.86 3.90
N GLN A 3 -14.88 -16.93 4.20
CA GLN A 3 -15.79 -15.85 3.91
C GLN A 3 -15.36 -14.68 4.80
N PHE A 4 -14.86 -13.59 4.20
CA PHE A 4 -14.59 -12.32 4.88
C PHE A 4 -15.93 -11.64 5.24
N GLU A 5 -16.73 -12.32 6.04
CA GLU A 5 -18.19 -12.22 6.03
C GLU A 5 -18.73 -11.03 6.82
N ASN A 6 -17.85 -10.20 7.41
CA ASN A 6 -18.33 -9.08 8.21
C ASN A 6 -17.38 -7.87 8.19
N ILE A 7 -17.66 -6.94 7.28
CA ILE A 7 -16.99 -5.65 7.20
C ILE A 7 -17.12 -4.85 8.50
N SER A 8 -18.23 -4.99 9.23
CA SER A 8 -18.47 -4.30 10.50
C SER A 8 -17.55 -4.80 11.62
N LYS A 9 -17.23 -6.11 11.65
CA LYS A 9 -16.21 -6.66 12.57
C LYS A 9 -14.83 -6.11 12.25
N LEU A 10 -14.47 -6.04 10.95
CA LEU A 10 -13.19 -5.47 10.52
C LEU A 10 -13.11 -3.98 10.89
N GLU A 11 -14.14 -3.20 10.60
CA GLU A 11 -14.23 -1.78 10.95
C GLU A 11 -14.06 -1.56 12.45
N ALA A 12 -14.74 -2.35 13.28
CA ALA A 12 -14.61 -2.29 14.73
C ALA A 12 -13.17 -2.61 15.19
N ALA A 13 -12.53 -3.62 14.59
CA ALA A 13 -11.16 -4.02 14.92
C ALA A 13 -10.13 -2.94 14.57
N ILE A 14 -10.32 -2.23 13.44
CA ILE A 14 -9.38 -1.20 12.97
C ILE A 14 -9.79 0.23 13.35
N ARG A 15 -10.80 0.39 14.21
CA ARG A 15 -11.37 1.70 14.61
C ARG A 15 -10.30 2.69 15.06
N VAL A 16 -9.31 2.22 15.81
CA VAL A 16 -8.21 3.03 16.36
C VAL A 16 -7.32 3.66 15.29
N ALA A 17 -7.30 3.10 14.08
CA ALA A 17 -6.41 3.54 13.01
C ALA A 17 -6.94 4.78 12.24
N GLY A 18 -8.18 5.21 12.53
CA GLY A 18 -8.86 6.29 11.82
C GLY A 18 -9.31 5.90 10.40
N LEU A 19 -10.34 6.57 9.88
CA LEU A 19 -10.96 6.26 8.57
C LEU A 19 -11.36 4.78 8.43
N ALA A 20 -11.81 4.15 9.52
CA ALA A 20 -12.01 2.72 9.63
C ALA A 20 -12.93 2.15 8.54
N LYS A 21 -14.07 2.79 8.29
CA LYS A 21 -14.99 2.42 7.20
C LYS A 21 -14.28 2.31 5.84
N THR A 22 -13.61 3.38 5.42
CA THR A 22 -12.89 3.42 4.14
C THR A 22 -11.72 2.42 4.09
N ARG A 23 -11.00 2.22 5.20
CA ARG A 23 -9.91 1.25 5.27
C ARG A 23 -10.43 -0.19 5.21
N ALA A 24 -11.52 -0.50 5.90
CA ALA A 24 -12.14 -1.82 5.89
C ALA A 24 -12.61 -2.19 4.48
N GLU A 25 -13.30 -1.27 3.79
CA GLU A 25 -13.72 -1.44 2.40
C GLU A 25 -12.53 -1.70 1.46
N ARG A 26 -11.41 -0.96 1.64
CA ARG A 26 -10.20 -1.14 0.81
C ARG A 26 -9.51 -2.47 1.07
N ILE A 27 -9.33 -2.85 2.34
CA ILE A 27 -8.71 -4.12 2.74
C ILE A 27 -9.50 -5.29 2.13
N GLN A 28 -10.84 -5.30 2.28
CA GLN A 28 -11.67 -6.37 1.73
C GLN A 28 -11.57 -6.45 0.21
N ARG A 29 -11.63 -5.31 -0.51
CA ARG A 29 -11.50 -5.30 -1.97
C ARG A 29 -10.15 -5.86 -2.43
N MET A 30 -9.06 -5.45 -1.78
CA MET A 30 -7.72 -5.96 -2.11
C MET A 30 -7.62 -7.48 -1.93
N LEU A 31 -8.11 -7.99 -0.79
CA LEU A 31 -8.12 -9.43 -0.51
C LEU A 31 -8.96 -10.20 -1.53
N GLN A 32 -10.15 -9.68 -1.87
CA GLN A 32 -11.02 -10.31 -2.87
C GLN A 32 -10.33 -10.39 -4.24
N THR A 33 -9.76 -9.27 -4.71
CA THR A 33 -9.02 -9.24 -5.98
C THR A 33 -7.87 -10.25 -6.00
N LEU A 34 -7.08 -10.32 -4.92
CA LEU A 34 -5.97 -11.28 -4.84
C LEU A 34 -6.45 -12.74 -4.85
N MET A 35 -7.53 -13.04 -4.13
CA MET A 35 -8.09 -14.39 -4.10
C MET A 35 -8.66 -14.83 -5.46
N GLU A 36 -9.30 -13.92 -6.19
CA GLU A 36 -9.83 -14.16 -7.53
C GLU A 36 -8.69 -14.42 -8.53
N GLU A 37 -7.61 -13.63 -8.48
CA GLU A 37 -6.45 -13.76 -9.37
C GLU A 37 -5.60 -15.00 -9.08
N GLN A 38 -5.47 -15.39 -7.81
CA GLN A 38 -4.70 -16.56 -7.38
C GLN A 38 -5.51 -17.86 -7.47
N GLN A 39 -6.61 -17.86 -8.22
CA GLN A 39 -7.48 -19.01 -8.50
C GLN A 39 -7.95 -19.76 -7.24
N GLY A 40 -8.11 -19.03 -6.13
CA GLY A 40 -8.54 -19.61 -4.86
C GLY A 40 -7.60 -20.71 -4.36
N ASP A 41 -6.29 -20.52 -4.51
CA ASP A 41 -5.29 -21.36 -3.84
C ASP A 41 -5.74 -21.65 -2.40
N LYS A 42 -5.52 -22.87 -1.91
CA LYS A 42 -6.09 -23.29 -0.61
C LYS A 42 -5.51 -22.51 0.56
N ASP A 43 -4.41 -21.82 0.32
CA ASP A 43 -3.69 -20.98 1.25
C ASP A 43 -4.23 -19.53 1.27
N ALA A 44 -3.78 -18.74 2.25
CA ALA A 44 -4.18 -17.34 2.38
C ALA A 44 -3.63 -16.50 1.20
N PRO A 45 -4.37 -15.49 0.70
CA PRO A 45 -3.89 -14.61 -0.37
C PRO A 45 -2.55 -13.98 0.01
N SER A 46 -1.59 -13.99 -0.93
CA SER A 46 -0.21 -13.59 -0.66
C SER A 46 0.38 -12.68 -1.74
N LEU A 47 1.26 -11.76 -1.34
CA LEU A 47 2.04 -10.90 -2.25
C LEU A 47 3.52 -11.29 -2.28
N GLU A 48 3.88 -12.49 -1.82
CA GLU A 48 5.28 -12.94 -1.74
C GLU A 48 6.01 -12.91 -3.09
N TYR A 49 5.29 -13.09 -4.20
CA TYR A 49 5.86 -13.01 -5.54
C TYR A 49 6.50 -11.65 -5.85
N LEU A 50 6.11 -10.57 -5.15
CA LEU A 50 6.70 -9.24 -5.31
C LEU A 50 8.20 -9.20 -5.01
N HIS A 51 8.73 -10.11 -4.17
CA HIS A 51 10.18 -10.17 -3.90
C HIS A 51 11.01 -10.48 -5.16
N LYS A 52 10.42 -11.14 -6.15
CA LYS A 52 11.07 -11.52 -7.41
C LYS A 52 11.00 -10.42 -8.48
N LEU A 53 10.20 -9.39 -8.27
CA LEU A 53 9.97 -8.31 -9.22
C LEU A 53 10.93 -7.13 -8.99
N SER A 54 11.19 -6.37 -10.05
CA SER A 54 11.89 -5.09 -9.97
C SER A 54 11.03 -4.00 -9.32
N ASN A 55 11.65 -2.90 -8.86
CA ASN A 55 10.92 -1.81 -8.20
C ASN A 55 9.81 -1.21 -9.09
N GLU A 56 10.07 -1.04 -10.39
CA GLU A 56 9.10 -0.46 -11.32
C GLU A 56 7.92 -1.41 -11.60
N GLU A 57 8.19 -2.71 -11.68
CA GLU A 57 7.13 -3.72 -11.76
C GLU A 57 6.28 -3.73 -10.50
N ILE A 58 6.89 -3.67 -9.30
CA ILE A 58 6.16 -3.62 -8.03
C ILE A 58 5.29 -2.35 -7.95
N LYS A 59 5.84 -1.19 -8.35
CA LYS A 59 5.09 0.08 -8.36
C LYS A 59 3.88 -0.02 -9.28
N THR A 60 4.07 -0.57 -10.48
CA THR A 60 2.99 -0.78 -11.45
C THR A 60 1.95 -1.73 -10.88
N GLU A 61 2.37 -2.87 -10.34
CA GLU A 61 1.52 -3.90 -9.75
C GLU A 61 0.69 -3.35 -8.57
N LEU A 62 1.31 -2.65 -7.63
CA LEU A 62 0.61 -2.11 -6.46
C LEU A 62 -0.27 -0.89 -6.80
N SER A 63 0.03 -0.14 -7.86
CA SER A 63 -0.73 1.05 -8.26
C SER A 63 -2.15 0.74 -8.72
N ARG A 64 -2.44 -0.51 -9.12
CA ARG A 64 -3.80 -0.94 -9.50
C ARG A 64 -4.78 -0.96 -8.33
N PHE A 65 -4.28 -1.07 -7.09
CA PHE A 65 -5.14 -1.11 -5.91
C PHE A 65 -5.57 0.28 -5.48
N LYS A 66 -6.89 0.52 -5.56
CA LYS A 66 -7.49 1.80 -5.13
C LYS A 66 -7.16 2.10 -3.67
N GLY A 67 -6.43 3.19 -3.45
CA GLY A 67 -6.03 3.65 -2.12
C GLY A 67 -4.56 3.43 -1.79
N LEU A 68 -3.80 2.76 -2.65
CA LEU A 68 -2.35 2.76 -2.63
C LEU A 68 -1.83 3.89 -3.54
N GLY A 69 -1.34 4.95 -2.92
CA GLY A 69 -0.66 6.04 -3.63
C GLY A 69 0.86 5.84 -3.65
N PRO A 70 1.60 6.68 -4.39
CA PRO A 70 3.06 6.57 -4.52
C PRO A 70 3.79 6.49 -3.17
N LYS A 71 3.40 7.31 -2.19
CA LYS A 71 3.95 7.24 -0.81
C LYS A 71 3.77 5.86 -0.19
N THR A 72 2.54 5.33 -0.22
CA THR A 72 2.22 4.04 0.41
C THR A 72 2.98 2.91 -0.26
N ILE A 73 3.07 2.94 -1.59
CA ILE A 73 3.81 1.97 -2.39
C ILE A 73 5.30 2.02 -2.01
N SER A 74 5.93 3.20 -1.99
CA SER A 74 7.32 3.32 -1.54
C SER A 74 7.52 2.84 -0.10
N CYS A 75 6.56 3.02 0.81
CA CYS A 75 6.63 2.42 2.15
C CYS A 75 6.64 0.89 2.11
N VAL A 76 5.84 0.27 1.22
CA VAL A 76 5.83 -1.20 1.05
C VAL A 76 7.17 -1.67 0.50
N LEU A 77 7.72 -1.00 -0.53
CA LEU A 77 9.03 -1.37 -1.06
C LEU A 77 10.13 -1.22 -0.01
N LEU A 78 10.17 -0.10 0.72
CA LEU A 78 11.20 0.17 1.72
C LEU A 78 11.09 -0.77 2.94
N PHE A 79 9.92 -0.80 3.60
CA PHE A 79 9.76 -1.51 4.88
C PHE A 79 9.33 -2.97 4.72
N GLY A 80 8.54 -3.28 3.69
CA GLY A 80 8.01 -4.63 3.46
C GLY A 80 8.92 -5.50 2.60
N LEU A 81 9.63 -4.91 1.64
CA LEU A 81 10.47 -5.63 0.67
C LEU A 81 11.97 -5.33 0.79
N ALA A 82 12.37 -4.54 1.81
CA ALA A 82 13.76 -4.14 2.07
C ALA A 82 14.48 -3.55 0.84
N ARG A 83 13.77 -2.75 0.04
CA ARG A 83 14.36 -2.04 -1.12
C ARG A 83 14.99 -0.73 -0.65
N GLU A 84 16.29 -0.73 -0.43
CA GLU A 84 17.05 0.42 0.11
C GLU A 84 17.02 1.67 -0.78
N ASN A 85 16.76 1.51 -2.08
CA ASN A 85 16.70 2.60 -3.05
C ASN A 85 15.36 3.35 -3.07
N GLU A 86 14.43 3.06 -2.14
CA GLU A 86 13.11 3.70 -2.09
C GLU A 86 13.00 4.68 -0.92
N PHE A 87 12.42 5.85 -1.20
CA PHE A 87 12.28 6.92 -0.21
C PHE A 87 10.85 7.47 -0.18
N PRO A 88 10.03 7.04 0.80
CA PRO A 88 8.66 7.53 0.92
C PRO A 88 8.63 9.01 1.33
N VAL A 89 8.18 9.87 0.41
CA VAL A 89 8.02 11.30 0.69
C VAL A 89 6.58 11.59 1.13
N ASP A 90 6.45 12.21 2.29
CA ASP A 90 5.16 12.72 2.77
C ASP A 90 5.14 14.23 2.95
N THR A 91 4.04 14.77 3.46
CA THR A 91 3.88 16.22 3.63
C THR A 91 4.90 16.81 4.60
N HIS A 92 5.39 16.05 5.57
CA HIS A 92 6.42 16.50 6.49
C HIS A 92 7.79 16.47 5.85
N VAL A 93 8.14 15.36 5.20
CA VAL A 93 9.39 15.24 4.43
C VAL A 93 9.46 16.37 3.40
N TRP A 94 8.42 16.53 2.58
CA TRP A 94 8.32 17.59 1.57
C TRP A 94 8.51 18.99 2.18
N ARG A 95 7.82 19.29 3.29
CA ARG A 95 7.90 20.61 3.93
C ARG A 95 9.29 20.87 4.53
N ILE A 96 9.94 19.85 5.08
CA ILE A 96 11.28 19.98 5.65
C ILE A 96 12.28 20.19 4.51
N THR A 97 12.24 19.39 3.44
CA THR A 97 13.16 19.54 2.30
C THR A 97 12.99 20.89 1.59
N GLN A 98 11.76 21.40 1.49
CA GLN A 98 11.50 22.78 1.05
C GLN A 98 12.17 23.81 1.95
N LYS A 99 11.98 23.73 3.27
CA LYS A 99 12.58 24.66 4.24
C LYS A 99 14.11 24.62 4.23
N MET A 100 14.68 23.45 3.95
CA MET A 100 16.13 23.26 3.85
C MET A 100 16.72 23.69 2.50
N GLY A 101 15.88 24.11 1.54
CA GLY A 101 16.35 24.49 0.20
C GLY A 101 16.87 23.33 -0.64
N TRP A 102 16.43 22.09 -0.35
CA TRP A 102 16.88 20.88 -1.07
C TRP A 102 16.14 20.66 -2.39
N LEU A 103 14.95 21.26 -2.53
CA LEU A 103 14.19 21.20 -3.76
C LEU A 103 14.56 22.39 -4.65
N PRO A 104 14.56 22.24 -5.98
CA PRO A 104 14.72 23.37 -6.88
C PRO A 104 13.65 24.42 -6.55
N ASN A 105 14.06 25.70 -6.52
CA ASN A 105 13.12 26.80 -6.39
C ASN A 105 12.07 26.66 -7.49
N ALA A 106 10.78 26.73 -7.15
CA ALA A 106 9.69 26.66 -8.11
C ALA A 106 9.66 27.85 -9.12
N ALA A 107 10.71 28.67 -9.12
CA ALA A 107 11.02 29.69 -10.11
C ALA A 107 12.29 29.28 -10.88
N ALA A 108 12.12 28.34 -11.81
CA ALA A 108 12.97 28.10 -12.96
C ALA A 108 12.08 27.56 -14.08
#